data_AF-A0A9E0E7Y7-F1
#
_entry.id   AF-A0A9E0E7Y7-F1
#
_cell.length_a   1.000
_cell.length_b   1.000
_cell.length_c   1.000
_cell.angle_alpha   90.00
_cell.angle_beta   90.00
_cell.angle_gamma   90.00
#
_symmetry.space_group_name_H-M   'P 1'
#
loop_
_entity.id
_entity.type
_entity.pdbx_description
1 polymer ?
#
loop_
_entity_poly.entity_id
_entity_poly.type
_entity_poly.pdbx_seq_one_letter_code
_entity_poly.pdbx_strand_id
1 'polypeptide(L)'
;MVKVGGFAITRSAPRGAAWAASLATAIRPHLFGLGSAPLALAGVMPRVLFREFHEEPLPGLLRSAIQTAADKAAADLRMMREAVALADKQLAGRLYASSTAPQAWRMIVSLGPLTRAELARSLGVTKRTASQSVLSLQEAGMVRLREIDSAMLPASADLVPRE
;
A
#
# COMPACT_ATOMS: atom_id res chain seq x y z
N MET A 1 39.42 29.75 30.26
CA MET A 1 39.21 30.96 29.45
C MET A 1 39.16 30.53 27.99
N VAL A 2 37.98 30.27 27.43
CA VAL A 2 37.82 29.69 26.07
C VAL A 2 37.80 30.83 25.05
N LYS A 3 38.85 30.95 24.23
CA LYS A 3 38.89 31.87 23.09
C LYS A 3 38.07 31.25 21.95
N VAL A 4 36.88 31.79 21.69
CA VAL A 4 36.11 31.46 20.48
C VAL A 4 36.60 32.37 19.36
N GLY A 5 37.41 31.84 18.45
CA GLY A 5 37.85 32.55 17.25
C GLY A 5 36.77 32.48 16.17
N GLY A 6 36.08 33.60 15.92
CA GLY A 6 35.18 33.73 14.77
C GLY A 6 35.95 34.21 13.54
N PHE A 7 35.78 33.52 12.40
CA PHE A 7 36.24 34.01 11.10
C PHE A 7 35.12 34.81 10.43
N ALA A 8 35.36 36.09 10.16
CA ALA A 8 34.46 36.94 9.38
C ALA A 8 34.96 37.02 7.93
N ILE A 9 34.19 36.47 6.99
CA ILE A 9 34.49 36.57 5.55
C ILE A 9 33.67 37.74 4.98
N THR A 10 34.32 38.88 4.78
CA THR A 10 33.70 40.09 4.22
C THR A 10 34.00 40.17 2.72
N ARG A 11 33.31 39.37 1.91
CA ARG A 11 33.16 39.71 0.48
C ARG A 11 31.73 40.14 0.22
N SER A 12 31.59 41.38 -0.25
CA SER A 12 30.31 41.93 -0.68
C SER A 12 29.84 41.16 -1.92
N ALA A 13 28.79 40.36 -1.78
CA ALA A 13 28.11 39.75 -2.92
C ALA A 13 27.27 40.84 -3.64
N PRO A 14 27.24 40.88 -4.99
CA PRO A 14 26.46 41.87 -5.72
C PRO A 14 24.96 41.72 -5.37
N ARG A 15 24.29 42.86 -5.20
CA ARG A 15 22.88 42.95 -4.77
C ARG A 15 21.98 42.11 -5.67
N GLY A 16 21.48 40.98 -5.15
CA GLY A 16 20.56 40.11 -5.87
C GLY A 16 20.09 38.90 -5.06
N ALA A 17 18.81 38.94 -4.67
CA ALA A 17 17.89 37.85 -4.29
C ALA A 17 18.22 36.79 -3.20
N ALA A 18 19.47 36.57 -2.78
CA ALA A 18 19.78 35.49 -1.81
C ALA A 18 19.64 35.90 -0.33
N TRP A 19 19.22 37.14 -0.04
CA TRP A 19 19.22 37.70 1.32
C TRP A 19 18.26 36.98 2.27
N ALA A 20 17.08 36.56 1.79
CA ALA A 20 16.09 35.87 2.62
C ALA A 20 16.60 34.50 3.12
N ALA A 21 17.35 33.77 2.28
CA ALA A 21 17.94 32.49 2.66
C ALA A 21 19.07 32.67 3.67
N SER A 22 19.97 33.63 3.44
CA SER A 22 21.03 33.98 4.42
C SER A 22 20.43 34.43 5.75
N LEU A 23 19.33 35.19 5.74
CA LEU A 23 18.60 35.60 6.94
C LEU A 23 17.98 34.39 7.66
N ALA A 24 17.32 33.48 6.93
CA ALA A 24 16.71 32.29 7.51
C ALA A 24 17.75 31.36 8.17
N THR A 25 18.91 31.18 7.52
CA THR A 25 20.03 30.42 8.10
C THR A 25 20.65 31.11 9.32
N ALA A 26 20.72 32.44 9.33
CA ALA A 26 21.24 33.20 10.46
C ALA A 26 20.30 33.17 11.68
N ILE A 27 18.97 33.16 11.45
CA ILE A 27 17.97 33.11 12.53
C ILE A 27 17.82 31.69 13.08
N ARG A 28 17.92 30.64 12.25
CA ARG A 28 17.75 29.23 12.67
C ARG A 28 18.84 28.30 12.12
N PRO A 29 20.11 28.43 12.58
CA PRO A 29 21.24 27.65 12.05
C PRO A 29 21.08 26.14 12.25
N HIS A 30 20.42 25.73 13.34
CA HIS A 30 20.19 24.32 13.69
C HIS A 30 19.36 23.54 12.65
N LEU A 31 18.47 24.21 11.90
CA LEU A 31 17.66 23.56 10.86
C LEU A 31 18.48 23.19 9.62
N PHE A 32 19.70 23.73 9.50
CA PHE A 32 20.62 23.50 8.39
C PHE A 32 21.89 22.76 8.83
N GLY A 33 21.87 22.13 10.01
CA GLY A 33 23.02 21.39 10.55
C GLY A 33 24.20 22.26 10.97
N LEU A 34 23.97 23.57 11.15
CA LEU A 34 25.00 24.53 11.55
C LEU A 34 24.98 24.74 13.08
N GLY A 35 26.16 24.87 13.69
CA GLY A 35 26.31 25.11 15.13
C GLY A 35 25.70 26.43 15.59
N SER A 36 25.44 26.56 16.89
CA SER A 36 24.71 27.68 17.52
C SER A 36 25.40 29.06 17.49
N ALA A 37 26.56 29.18 16.84
CA ALA A 37 27.27 30.44 16.72
C ALA A 37 26.66 31.33 15.63
N PRO A 38 26.62 32.66 15.79
CA PRO A 38 26.09 33.57 14.78
C PRO A 38 26.93 33.47 13.50
N LEU A 39 26.42 32.75 12.51
CA LEU A 39 27.08 32.51 11.24
C LEU A 39 26.63 33.58 10.24
N ALA A 40 27.53 34.52 9.94
CA ALA A 40 27.33 35.51 8.88
C ALA A 40 27.53 34.84 7.50
N LEU A 41 26.52 34.07 7.05
CA LEU A 41 26.54 33.29 5.81
C LEU A 41 26.05 34.07 4.58
N ALA A 42 26.20 35.40 4.59
CA ALA A 42 25.89 36.20 3.41
C ALA A 42 26.85 35.79 2.26
N GLY A 43 26.34 35.02 1.29
CA GLY A 43 27.06 34.65 0.07
C GLY A 43 27.86 33.34 0.08
N VAL A 44 27.73 32.47 1.11
CA VAL A 44 28.57 31.25 1.23
C VAL A 44 27.92 29.97 0.69
N MET A 45 26.59 29.91 0.55
CA MET A 45 25.92 28.71 0.03
C MET A 45 26.26 28.46 -1.45
N PRO A 46 26.83 27.29 -1.82
CA PRO A 46 27.08 26.94 -3.21
C PRO A 46 25.81 26.98 -4.05
N ARG A 47 25.84 27.63 -5.21
CA ARG A 47 24.71 27.69 -6.18
C ARG A 47 24.12 26.32 -6.53
N VAL A 48 24.92 25.25 -6.42
CA VAL A 48 24.48 23.87 -6.70
C VAL A 48 23.38 23.39 -5.74
N LEU A 49 23.33 23.94 -4.52
CA LEU A 49 22.28 23.63 -3.53
C LEU A 49 20.94 24.32 -3.85
N PHE A 50 20.94 25.25 -4.81
CA PHE A 50 19.76 25.93 -5.34
C PHE A 50 19.40 25.46 -6.75
N ARG A 51 20.00 24.36 -7.25
CA ARG A 51 19.41 23.70 -8.41
C ARG A 51 18.02 23.23 -7.98
N GLU A 52 16.99 23.69 -8.71
CA GLU A 52 15.63 23.15 -8.60
C GLU A 52 15.71 21.64 -8.80
N PHE A 53 15.79 20.89 -7.70
CA PHE A 53 15.18 19.58 -7.68
C PHE A 53 13.68 19.90 -7.75
N HIS A 54 13.11 19.85 -8.94
CA HIS A 54 11.67 19.82 -9.07
C HIS A 54 11.22 18.56 -8.35
N GLU A 55 10.75 18.71 -7.11
CA GLU A 55 9.84 17.73 -6.52
C GLU A 55 8.79 17.47 -7.59
N GLU A 56 8.54 16.19 -7.93
CA GLU A 56 7.45 15.88 -8.84
C GLU A 56 6.21 16.61 -8.33
N PRO A 57 5.57 17.45 -9.16
CA PRO A 57 4.51 18.31 -8.67
C PRO A 57 3.45 17.41 -8.05
N LEU A 58 3.10 17.65 -6.78
CA LEU A 58 2.12 16.86 -6.03
C LEU A 58 0.90 16.39 -6.86
N PRO A 59 0.33 17.21 -7.78
CA PRO A 59 -0.71 16.74 -8.71
C PRO A 59 -0.34 15.57 -9.63
N GLY A 60 0.91 15.49 -10.11
CA GLY A 60 1.43 14.39 -10.93
C GLY A 60 1.55 13.09 -10.14
N LEU A 61 2.10 13.16 -8.92
CA LEU A 61 2.17 12.04 -7.99
C LEU A 61 0.77 11.52 -7.63
N LEU A 62 -0.16 12.42 -7.30
CA LEU A 62 -1.53 12.05 -6.97
C LEU A 62 -2.25 11.42 -8.16
N ARG A 63 -2.08 11.96 -9.37
CA ARG A 63 -2.65 11.37 -10.59
C ARG A 63 -2.13 9.96 -10.82
N SER A 64 -0.82 9.75 -10.70
CA SER A 64 -0.20 8.44 -10.85
C SER A 64 -0.71 7.45 -9.79
N ALA A 65 -0.81 7.88 -8.53
CA ALA A 65 -1.33 7.06 -7.44
C ALA A 65 -2.81 6.68 -7.64
N ILE A 66 -3.66 7.63 -8.04
CA ILE A 66 -5.08 7.37 -8.34
C ILE A 66 -5.21 6.42 -9.53
N GLN A 67 -4.44 6.63 -10.60
CA GLN A 67 -4.47 5.75 -11.76
C GLN A 67 -4.07 4.32 -11.39
N THR A 68 -2.97 4.17 -10.64
CA THR A 68 -2.51 2.87 -10.15
C THR A 68 -3.57 2.19 -9.26
N ALA A 69 -4.21 2.94 -8.35
CA ALA A 69 -5.27 2.42 -7.50
C ALA A 69 -6.50 1.99 -8.32
N ALA A 70 -6.89 2.78 -9.33
CA ALA A 70 -8.00 2.47 -10.22
C ALA A 70 -7.72 1.22 -11.06
N ASP A 71 -6.50 1.06 -11.58
CA ASP A 71 -6.10 -0.11 -12.35
C ASP A 71 -6.08 -1.38 -11.49
N LYS A 72 -5.59 -1.29 -10.24
CA LYS A 72 -5.68 -2.38 -9.27
C LYS A 72 -7.14 -2.75 -8.96
N ALA A 73 -7.98 -1.78 -8.64
CA ALA A 73 -9.40 -2.02 -8.37
C ALA A 73 -10.12 -2.65 -9.59
N ALA A 74 -9.80 -2.21 -10.81
CA ALA A 74 -10.34 -2.80 -12.03
C ALA A 74 -9.86 -4.25 -12.22
N ALA A 75 -8.62 -4.57 -11.88
CA ALA A 75 -8.12 -5.95 -11.90
C ALA A 75 -8.85 -6.83 -10.88
N ASP A 76 -9.04 -6.33 -9.65
CA ASP A 76 -9.75 -7.06 -8.59
C ASP A 76 -11.20 -7.36 -8.98
N LEU A 77 -11.92 -6.38 -9.56
CA LEU A 77 -13.28 -6.58 -10.03
C LEU A 77 -13.38 -7.61 -11.16
N ARG A 78 -12.41 -7.64 -12.09
CA ARG A 78 -12.36 -8.66 -13.14
C ARG A 78 -12.13 -10.04 -12.54
N MET A 79 -11.19 -10.16 -11.60
CA MET A 79 -10.92 -11.40 -10.89
C MET A 79 -12.16 -11.90 -10.14
N MET A 80 -12.84 -11.03 -9.39
CA MET A 80 -14.09 -11.39 -8.70
C MET A 80 -15.17 -11.88 -9.65
N ARG A 81 -15.33 -11.21 -10.80
CA ARG A 81 -16.29 -11.63 -11.83
C ARG A 81 -15.95 -13.01 -12.40
N GLU A 82 -14.69 -13.27 -12.70
CA GLU A 82 -14.21 -14.56 -13.20
C GLU A 82 -14.40 -15.67 -12.17
N ALA A 83 -14.15 -15.38 -10.89
CA ALA A 83 -14.39 -16.31 -9.79
C ALA A 83 -15.88 -16.67 -9.66
N VAL A 84 -16.80 -15.70 -9.78
CA VAL A 84 -18.24 -15.98 -9.77
C VAL A 84 -18.63 -16.86 -10.96
N ALA A 85 -18.16 -16.53 -12.16
CA ALA A 85 -18.44 -17.33 -13.36
C ALA A 85 -17.87 -18.75 -13.27
N LEU A 86 -16.71 -18.94 -12.63
CA LEU A 86 -16.13 -20.26 -12.36
C LEU A 86 -17.04 -21.06 -11.43
N ALA A 87 -17.54 -20.45 -10.35
CA ALA A 87 -18.45 -21.11 -9.43
C ALA A 87 -19.74 -21.54 -10.11
N ASP A 88 -20.34 -20.67 -10.93
CA ASP A 88 -21.56 -21.00 -11.68
C ASP A 88 -21.34 -22.22 -12.59
N LYS A 89 -20.16 -22.33 -13.22
CA LYS A 89 -19.81 -23.50 -14.05
C LYS A 89 -19.53 -24.76 -13.25
N GLN A 90 -18.74 -24.67 -12.17
CA GLN A 90 -18.28 -25.84 -11.40
C GLN A 90 -19.34 -26.39 -10.44
N LEU A 91 -20.25 -25.53 -9.98
CA LEU A 91 -21.34 -25.91 -9.08
C LEU A 91 -22.66 -26.16 -9.83
N ALA A 92 -22.73 -25.90 -11.14
CA ALA A 92 -23.85 -26.30 -11.97
C ALA A 92 -24.10 -27.81 -11.83
N GLY A 93 -25.30 -28.18 -11.40
CA GLY A 93 -25.69 -29.58 -11.16
C GLY A 93 -25.33 -30.14 -9.78
N ARG A 94 -24.54 -29.42 -8.95
CA ARG A 94 -24.19 -29.80 -7.57
C ARG A 94 -24.93 -28.99 -6.49
N LEU A 95 -25.86 -28.14 -6.92
CA LEU A 95 -26.66 -27.25 -6.05
C LEU A 95 -27.46 -28.00 -4.98
N TYR A 96 -27.76 -29.29 -5.18
CA TYR A 96 -28.42 -30.14 -4.20
C TYR A 96 -27.52 -30.55 -3.01
N ALA A 97 -26.18 -30.43 -3.13
CA ALA A 97 -25.24 -30.83 -2.09
C ALA A 97 -25.00 -29.74 -1.03
N SER A 98 -24.94 -28.47 -1.45
CA SER A 98 -24.92 -27.32 -0.54
C SER A 98 -25.39 -26.06 -1.25
N SER A 99 -26.46 -25.46 -0.75
CA SER A 99 -26.94 -24.15 -1.20
C SER A 99 -26.07 -22.99 -0.75
N THR A 100 -25.15 -23.22 0.20
CA THR A 100 -24.25 -22.18 0.75
C THR A 100 -22.83 -22.23 0.16
N ALA A 101 -22.52 -23.21 -0.70
CA ALA A 101 -21.22 -23.34 -1.37
C ALA A 101 -20.88 -22.15 -2.30
N PRO A 102 -21.81 -21.60 -3.11
CA PRO A 102 -21.53 -20.42 -3.92
C PRO A 102 -21.16 -19.18 -3.08
N GLN A 103 -21.84 -18.98 -1.95
CA GLN A 103 -21.54 -17.88 -1.03
C GLN A 103 -20.20 -18.11 -0.33
N ALA A 104 -19.93 -19.33 0.13
CA ALA A 104 -18.64 -19.69 0.73
C ALA A 104 -17.48 -19.41 -0.22
N TRP A 105 -17.62 -19.75 -1.50
CA TRP A 105 -16.62 -19.44 -2.52
C TRP A 105 -16.37 -17.94 -2.68
N ARG A 106 -17.44 -17.15 -2.75
CA ARG A 106 -17.33 -15.68 -2.85
C ARG A 106 -16.55 -15.10 -1.67
N MET A 107 -16.77 -15.60 -0.45
CA MET A 107 -16.05 -15.16 0.75
C MET A 107 -14.56 -15.50 0.70
N ILE A 108 -14.21 -16.70 0.24
CA ILE A 108 -12.81 -17.13 0.13
C ILE A 108 -12.05 -16.29 -0.90
N VAL A 109 -12.68 -15.99 -2.04
CA VAL A 109 -12.02 -15.19 -3.08
C VAL A 109 -11.95 -13.71 -2.73
N SER A 110 -12.95 -13.17 -2.00
CA SER A 110 -12.97 -11.75 -1.63
C SER A 110 -12.13 -11.41 -0.41
N LEU A 111 -12.11 -12.27 0.60
CA LEU A 111 -11.40 -12.04 1.87
C LEU A 111 -10.07 -12.78 1.95
N GLY A 112 -9.81 -13.69 1.02
CA GLY A 112 -8.63 -14.53 1.00
C GLY A 112 -8.78 -15.79 1.86
N PRO A 113 -7.65 -16.35 2.34
CA PRO A 113 -7.65 -17.61 3.06
C PRO A 113 -8.45 -17.52 4.37
N LEU A 114 -9.49 -18.35 4.50
CA LEU A 114 -10.32 -18.41 5.69
C LEU A 114 -10.24 -19.80 6.32
N THR A 115 -10.37 -19.89 7.64
CA THR A 115 -10.64 -21.15 8.34
C THR A 115 -12.14 -21.45 8.33
N ARG A 116 -12.53 -22.72 8.56
CA ARG A 116 -13.96 -23.10 8.61
C ARG A 116 -14.74 -22.32 9.68
N ALA A 117 -14.08 -21.95 10.77
CA ALA A 117 -14.69 -21.17 11.84
C ALA A 117 -14.95 -19.71 11.42
N GLU A 118 -14.00 -19.09 10.72
CA GLU A 118 -14.18 -17.74 10.16
C GLU A 118 -15.24 -17.73 9.07
N LEU A 119 -15.24 -18.74 8.19
CA LEU A 119 -16.24 -18.90 7.15
C LEU A 119 -17.66 -19.03 7.75
N ALA A 120 -17.82 -19.84 8.79
CA ALA A 120 -19.08 -19.97 9.52
C ALA A 120 -19.58 -18.62 10.07
N ARG A 121 -18.70 -17.83 10.70
CA ARG A 121 -19.03 -16.49 11.21
C ARG A 121 -19.39 -15.54 10.08
N SER A 122 -18.62 -15.57 8.99
CA SER A 122 -18.78 -14.66 7.85
C SER A 122 -20.10 -14.90 7.09
N LEU A 123 -20.56 -16.16 7.03
CA LEU A 123 -21.81 -16.54 6.38
C LEU A 123 -23.02 -16.51 7.33
N GLY A 124 -22.79 -16.33 8.64
CA GLY A 124 -23.86 -16.42 9.65
C GLY A 124 -24.47 -17.83 9.78
N VAL A 125 -23.68 -18.88 9.56
CA VAL A 125 -24.14 -20.28 9.57
C VAL A 125 -23.44 -21.10 10.66
N THR A 126 -23.96 -22.29 10.94
CA THR A 126 -23.31 -23.22 11.87
C THR A 126 -21.97 -23.73 11.30
N LYS A 127 -21.04 -24.12 12.18
CA LYS A 127 -19.78 -24.76 11.76
C LYS A 127 -20.01 -26.00 10.89
N ARG A 128 -21.08 -26.77 11.14
CA ARG A 128 -21.44 -27.95 10.33
C ARG A 128 -21.80 -27.56 8.89
N THR A 129 -22.65 -26.54 8.73
CA THR A 129 -23.04 -26.02 7.41
C THR A 129 -21.85 -25.45 6.65
N ALA A 130 -20.99 -24.68 7.33
CA ALA A 130 -19.74 -24.21 6.75
C ALA A 130 -18.87 -25.36 6.27
N SER A 131 -18.62 -26.38 7.12
CA SER A 131 -17.86 -27.57 6.73
C SER A 131 -18.45 -28.29 5.52
N GLN A 132 -19.77 -28.42 5.42
CA GLN A 132 -20.42 -29.06 4.28
C GLN A 132 -20.18 -28.30 2.97
N SER A 133 -20.24 -26.97 3.02
CA SER A 133 -19.93 -26.12 1.86
C SER A 133 -18.48 -26.24 1.45
N VAL A 134 -17.56 -26.35 2.41
CA VAL A 134 -16.13 -26.55 2.14
C VAL A 134 -15.88 -27.90 1.48
N LEU A 135 -16.53 -28.97 1.97
CA LEU A 135 -16.44 -30.29 1.34
C LEU A 135 -16.95 -30.24 -0.11
N SER A 136 -18.09 -29.60 -0.35
CA SER A 136 -18.63 -29.44 -1.71
C SER A 136 -17.67 -28.67 -2.65
N LEU A 137 -17.01 -27.64 -2.14
CA LEU A 137 -15.99 -26.89 -2.90
C LEU A 137 -14.70 -27.69 -3.14
N GLN A 138 -14.29 -28.54 -2.19
CA GLN A 138 -13.15 -29.45 -2.36
C GLN A 138 -13.46 -30.55 -3.39
N GLU A 139 -14.65 -31.14 -3.36
CA GLU A 139 -15.12 -32.11 -4.35
C GLU A 139 -15.25 -31.49 -5.75
N ALA A 140 -15.52 -30.19 -5.84
CA ALA A 140 -15.50 -29.43 -7.09
C ALA A 140 -14.09 -29.02 -7.53
N GLY A 141 -13.05 -29.37 -6.77
CA GLY A 141 -11.66 -29.03 -7.06
C GLY A 141 -11.37 -27.52 -6.97
N MET A 142 -12.26 -26.74 -6.36
CA MET A 142 -12.18 -25.28 -6.31
C MET A 142 -11.30 -24.79 -5.17
N VAL A 143 -11.20 -25.55 -4.07
CA VAL A 143 -10.50 -25.16 -2.85
C VAL A 143 -9.51 -26.24 -2.41
N ARG A 144 -8.36 -25.81 -1.89
CA ARG A 144 -7.38 -26.64 -1.18
C ARG A 144 -7.24 -26.16 0.26
N LEU A 145 -6.87 -27.07 1.16
CA LEU A 145 -6.62 -26.73 2.55
C LEU A 145 -5.12 -26.58 2.77
N ARG A 146 -4.71 -25.47 3.38
CA ARG A 146 -3.34 -25.26 3.82
C ARG A 146 -3.03 -26.21 4.99
N GLU A 147 -1.87 -26.85 4.96
CA GLU A 147 -1.52 -27.90 5.93
C GLU A 147 -1.40 -27.39 7.38
N ILE A 148 -0.98 -26.14 7.56
CA ILE A 148 -0.66 -25.58 8.88
C ILE A 148 -1.92 -25.33 9.71
N ASP A 149 -2.95 -24.72 9.11
CA ASP A 149 -4.11 -24.20 9.82
C ASP A 149 -5.45 -24.61 9.18
N SER A 150 -5.41 -25.45 8.15
CA SER A 150 -6.59 -25.84 7.37
C SER A 150 -7.34 -24.65 6.77
N ALA A 151 -6.66 -23.52 6.52
CA ALA A 151 -7.25 -22.40 5.80
C ALA A 151 -7.53 -22.80 4.35
N MET A 152 -8.67 -22.35 3.85
CA MET A 152 -9.18 -22.64 2.52
C MET A 152 -8.56 -21.67 1.53
N LEU A 153 -7.83 -22.22 0.56
CA LEU A 153 -7.19 -21.49 -0.52
C LEU A 153 -7.88 -21.81 -1.84
N PRO A 154 -8.07 -20.84 -2.75
CA PRO A 154 -8.42 -21.12 -4.13
C PRO A 154 -7.43 -22.10 -4.75
N ALA A 155 -7.93 -23.12 -5.46
CA ALA A 155 -7.07 -24.08 -6.15
C ALA A 155 -6.36 -23.49 -7.37
N SER A 156 -6.93 -22.42 -7.95
CA SER A 156 -6.30 -21.66 -9.04
C SER A 156 -5.40 -20.57 -8.45
N ALA A 157 -4.13 -20.57 -8.89
CA ALA A 157 -3.16 -19.55 -8.50
C ALA A 157 -3.54 -18.15 -9.00
N ASP A 158 -4.31 -18.06 -10.08
CA ASP A 158 -4.76 -16.79 -10.66
C ASP A 158 -5.82 -16.07 -9.80
N LEU A 159 -6.43 -16.80 -8.86
CA LEU A 159 -7.50 -16.29 -7.98
C LEU A 159 -7.01 -16.01 -6.56
N VAL A 160 -5.70 -16.13 -6.31
CA VAL A 160 -5.10 -15.70 -5.04
C VAL A 160 -4.86 -14.19 -5.11
N PRO A 161 -5.30 -13.40 -4.12
CA PRO A 161 -5.00 -11.97 -4.06
C PRO A 161 -3.49 -11.74 -4.17
N ARG A 162 -3.06 -10.92 -5.14
CA ARG A 162 -1.66 -10.53 -5.29
C ARG A 162 -1.41 -9.34 -4.36
N GLU A 163 -0.43 -9.49 -3.47
CA GLU A 163 0.01 -8.42 -2.53
C GLU A 163 0.55 -7.18 -3.26
#